data_AF-A0A7C6CD99-F1
#
_entry.id   AF-A0A7C6CD99-F1
#
_cell.length_a   1.000
_cell.length_b   1.000
_cell.length_c   1.000
_cell.angle_alpha   90.00
_cell.angle_beta   90.00
_cell.angle_gamma   90.00
#
_symmetry.space_group_name_H-M   'P 1'
#
loop_
_entity.id
_entity.type
_entity.pdbx_description
1 polymer ?
#
loop_
_entity_poly.entity_id
_entity_poly.type
_entity_poly.pdbx_seq_one_letter_code
_entity_poly.pdbx_strand_id
1 'polypeptide(L)'
;MSKEFEQSLIIFICNHGFAYDAMQEARKSGASGGTILHGKSSVTTEKSVFFGIRLHSEKDLLLIVCRTYKKERIMQALVKNHGVTTAARGLCFSLKISESIGFTFN
;
A
#
# COMPACT_ATOMS: atom_id res chain seq x y z
N MET A 1 -22.39 14.10 18.50
CA MET A 1 -21.04 14.27 17.94
C MET A 1 -20.26 12.98 18.14
N SER A 2 -20.11 12.20 17.07
CA SER A 2 -19.29 10.99 17.03
C SER A 2 -17.84 11.36 17.35
N LYS A 3 -17.16 10.58 18.20
CA LYS A 3 -15.72 10.69 18.42
C LYS A 3 -15.01 10.70 17.06
N GLU A 4 -14.43 11.83 16.68
CA GLU A 4 -13.47 11.89 15.58
C GLU A 4 -12.25 11.07 16.00
N PHE A 5 -12.22 9.81 15.58
CA PHE A 5 -10.97 9.06 15.63
C PHE A 5 -10.14 9.56 14.45
N GLU A 6 -8.99 10.16 14.73
CA GLU A 6 -8.07 10.49 13.64
C GLU A 6 -7.70 9.22 12.88
N GLN A 7 -8.02 9.19 11.60
CA GLN A 7 -7.74 8.09 10.70
C GLN A 7 -6.72 8.54 9.66
N SER A 8 -5.97 7.56 9.16
CA SER A 8 -5.01 7.74 8.08
C SER A 8 -5.23 6.66 7.03
N LEU A 9 -5.13 7.07 5.77
CA LEU A 9 -5.02 6.17 4.64
C LEU A 9 -3.53 5.94 4.40
N ILE A 10 -3.08 4.69 4.52
CA ILE A 10 -1.77 4.25 4.06
C ILE A 10 -1.92 3.78 2.61
N ILE A 11 -1.03 4.25 1.76
CA ILE A 11 -0.91 3.87 0.36
C ILE A 11 0.44 3.19 0.19
N PHE A 12 0.41 1.92 -0.16
CA PHE A 12 1.60 1.13 -0.47
C PHE A 12 1.57 0.71 -1.93
N ILE A 13 2.60 1.10 -2.68
CA ILE A 13 2.74 0.78 -4.11
C ILE A 13 3.88 -0.20 -4.25
N CYS A 14 3.66 -1.35 -4.87
CA CYS A 14 4.68 -2.37 -5.08
C CYS A 14 4.60 -2.98 -6.49
N ASN A 15 5.63 -3.74 -6.87
CA ASN A 15 5.57 -4.62 -8.03
C ASN A 15 4.40 -5.61 -7.89
N HIS A 16 3.76 -5.93 -9.01
CA HIS A 16 2.65 -6.87 -9.03
C HIS A 16 3.00 -8.21 -8.34
N GLY A 17 2.05 -8.74 -7.57
CA GLY A 17 2.18 -10.02 -6.86
C GLY A 17 2.62 -9.90 -5.40
N PHE A 18 3.11 -8.74 -4.96
CA PHE A 18 3.60 -8.56 -3.57
C PHE A 18 2.58 -7.95 -2.61
N ALA A 19 1.45 -7.41 -3.11
CA ALA A 19 0.51 -6.68 -2.26
C ALA A 19 -0.18 -7.57 -1.21
N TYR A 20 -0.46 -8.82 -1.53
CA TYR A 20 -1.08 -9.75 -0.58
C TYR A 20 -0.14 -10.06 0.59
N ASP A 21 1.12 -10.40 0.31
CA ASP A 21 2.13 -10.68 1.33
C ASP A 21 2.44 -9.45 2.19
N ALA A 22 2.51 -8.27 1.56
CA ALA A 22 2.64 -7.00 2.27
C ALA A 22 1.45 -6.76 3.22
N MET A 23 0.22 -7.07 2.80
CA MET A 23 -0.97 -6.98 3.66
C MET A 23 -0.87 -7.93 4.86
N GLN A 24 -0.31 -9.12 4.70
CA GLN A 24 -0.12 -10.04 5.82
C GLN A 24 0.82 -9.47 6.89
N GLU A 25 1.91 -8.79 6.49
CA GLU A 25 2.79 -8.08 7.42
C GLU A 25 2.10 -6.88 8.10
N ALA A 26 1.28 -6.15 7.35
CA ALA A 26 0.47 -5.07 7.91
C ALA A 26 -0.55 -5.58 8.94
N ARG A 27 -1.19 -6.74 8.71
CA ARG A 27 -2.14 -7.37 9.65
C ARG A 27 -1.47 -7.72 10.98
N LYS A 28 -0.27 -8.31 10.94
CA LYS A 28 0.54 -8.59 12.15
C LYS A 28 0.87 -7.32 12.96
N SER A 29 0.84 -6.16 12.31
CA SER A 29 1.08 -4.86 12.91
C SER A 29 -0.19 -4.09 13.30
N GLY A 30 -1.36 -4.73 13.22
CA GLY A 30 -2.62 -4.19 13.71
C GLY A 30 -3.51 -3.54 12.65
N ALA A 31 -3.19 -3.70 11.35
CA ALA A 31 -4.11 -3.37 10.27
C ALA A 31 -5.26 -4.40 10.20
N SER A 32 -6.48 -3.93 10.00
CA SER A 32 -7.66 -4.82 9.90
C SER A 32 -7.80 -5.46 8.51
N GLY A 33 -7.28 -4.79 7.48
CA GLY A 33 -7.45 -5.16 6.08
C GLY A 33 -7.03 -4.03 5.15
N GLY A 34 -7.25 -4.24 3.86
CA GLY A 34 -6.99 -3.25 2.83
C GLY A 34 -7.58 -3.68 1.50
N THR A 35 -7.59 -2.75 0.56
CA THR A 35 -8.03 -2.99 -0.83
C THR A 35 -6.82 -2.97 -1.73
N ILE A 36 -6.74 -3.92 -2.67
CA ILE A 36 -5.69 -3.98 -3.68
C ILE A 36 -6.25 -3.49 -5.01
N LEU A 37 -5.59 -2.52 -5.63
CA LEU A 37 -5.86 -2.06 -6.98
C LEU A 37 -4.70 -2.45 -7.89
N HIS A 38 -5.01 -3.12 -8.98
CA HIS A 38 -4.03 -3.44 -10.02
C HIS A 38 -3.85 -2.24 -10.95
N GLY A 39 -2.61 -1.87 -11.22
CA GLY A 39 -2.26 -0.71 -12.01
C GLY A 39 -1.02 -0.93 -12.87
N LYS A 40 -0.65 0.11 -13.61
CA LYS A 40 0.54 0.14 -14.45
C LYS A 40 1.36 1.37 -14.10
N SER A 41 2.67 1.22 -14.10
CA SER A 41 3.58 2.34 -13.93
C SER A 41 3.76 3.09 -15.25
N SER A 42 3.68 4.41 -15.18
CA SER A 42 4.10 5.31 -16.28
C SER A 42 5.63 5.43 -16.36
N VAL A 43 6.34 5.09 -15.27
CA VAL A 43 7.81 5.07 -15.28
C VAL A 43 8.28 3.94 -16.17
N THR A 44 8.64 4.30 -17.39
CA THR A 44 9.43 3.48 -18.28
C THR A 44 10.86 3.50 -17.77
N THR A 45 11.24 2.52 -16.94
CA THR A 45 12.67 2.22 -16.82
C THR A 45 13.10 1.71 -18.19
N GLU A 46 14.09 2.39 -18.76
CA GLU A 46 14.58 2.14 -20.12
C GLU A 46 14.78 0.64 -20.37
N LYS A 47 14.27 0.16 -21.53
CA LYS A 47 14.57 -1.15 -22.15
C LYS A 47 13.83 -2.39 -21.65
N SER A 48 12.52 -2.45 -21.88
CA SER A 48 11.88 -3.74 -22.19
C SER A 48 10.93 -3.61 -23.37
N VAL A 49 11.52 -3.37 -24.54
CA VAL A 49 10.87 -3.69 -25.81
C VAL A 49 11.02 -5.21 -25.95
N PHE A 50 9.96 -5.96 -25.65
CA PHE A 50 9.90 -7.40 -25.89
C PHE A 50 9.00 -7.60 -27.10
N PHE A 51 9.53 -8.17 -28.19
CA PHE A 51 8.81 -8.34 -29.47
C PHE A 51 8.18 -7.06 -30.05
N GLY A 52 8.82 -5.89 -29.89
CA GLY A 52 8.31 -4.63 -30.44
C GLY A 52 7.18 -3.96 -29.62
N ILE A 53 6.76 -4.57 -28.50
CA ILE A 53 5.73 -4.02 -27.62
C ILE A 53 6.38 -3.28 -26.45
N ARG A 54 5.90 -2.07 -26.14
CA ARG A 54 6.28 -1.34 -24.93
C ARG A 54 5.60 -1.99 -23.73
N LEU A 55 6.37 -2.70 -22.91
CA LEU A 55 5.84 -3.30 -21.68
C LEU A 55 5.81 -2.25 -20.56
N HIS A 56 4.61 -1.90 -20.09
CA HIS A 56 4.45 -1.13 -18.86
C HIS A 56 4.63 -2.06 -17.66
N SER A 57 5.40 -1.65 -16.65
CA SER A 57 5.53 -2.46 -15.44
C SER A 57 4.21 -2.47 -14.67
N GLU A 58 3.73 -3.67 -14.34
CA GLU A 58 2.54 -3.87 -13.53
C GLU A 58 2.85 -3.57 -12.06
N LYS A 59 1.87 -2.95 -11.39
CA LYS A 59 1.97 -2.50 -10.01
C LYS A 59 0.71 -2.87 -9.26
N ASP A 60 0.87 -3.13 -7.97
CA ASP A 60 -0.25 -3.23 -7.05
C ASP A 60 -0.23 -2.07 -6.07
N LEU A 61 -1.39 -1.45 -5.87
CA LEU A 61 -1.61 -0.43 -4.87
C LEU A 61 -2.45 -1.03 -3.75
N LEU A 62 -1.84 -1.18 -2.57
CA LEU A 62 -2.50 -1.59 -1.36
C LEU A 62 -2.93 -0.36 -0.55
N LEU A 63 -4.24 -0.24 -0.34
CA LEU A 63 -4.89 0.85 0.38
C LEU A 63 -5.35 0.35 1.75
N ILE A 64 -4.81 0.92 2.83
CA ILE A 64 -5.12 0.52 4.20
C ILE A 64 -5.62 1.73 4.98
N VAL A 65 -6.85 1.66 5.47
CA VAL A 65 -7.37 2.65 6.42
C VAL A 65 -7.11 2.17 7.84
N CYS A 66 -6.50 3.03 8.66
CA CYS A 66 -6.17 2.70 10.05
C CYS A 66 -6.36 3.92 10.97
N ARG A 67 -6.42 3.66 12.28
CA ARG A 67 -6.33 4.73 13.28
C ARG A 67 -4.92 5.34 13.25
N THR A 68 -4.81 6.66 13.33
CA THR A 68 -3.56 7.41 13.15
C THR A 68 -2.43 6.92 14.05
N TYR A 69 -2.71 6.51 15.29
CA TYR A 69 -1.67 5.98 16.20
C TYR A 69 -1.07 4.63 15.75
N LYS A 70 -1.76 3.84 14.91
CA LYS A 70 -1.24 2.58 14.36
C LYS A 70 -0.42 2.80 13.08
N LYS A 71 -0.57 3.97 12.44
CA LYS A 71 -0.06 4.27 11.10
C LYS A 71 1.43 3.97 10.95
N GLU A 72 2.25 4.53 11.82
CA GLU A 72 3.71 4.42 11.74
C GLU A 72 4.16 2.96 11.82
N ARG A 73 3.65 2.21 12.79
CA ARG A 73 3.96 0.78 12.95
C ARG A 73 3.58 -0.04 11.72
N ILE A 74 2.42 0.22 11.13
CA ILE A 74 1.97 -0.47 9.91
C ILE A 74 2.88 -0.12 8.73
N MET A 75 3.22 1.15 8.54
CA MET A 75 4.12 1.60 7.47
C MET A 75 5.51 0.96 7.60
N GLN A 76 6.07 0.92 8.80
CA GLN A 76 7.36 0.27 9.06
C GLN A 76 7.32 -1.23 8.73
N ALA A 77 6.24 -1.92 9.10
CA ALA A 77 6.07 -3.34 8.81
C ALA A 77 6.02 -3.65 7.30
N LEU A 78 5.34 -2.80 6.52
CA LEU A 78 5.29 -2.92 5.06
C LEU A 78 6.68 -2.82 4.45
N VAL A 79 7.43 -1.76 4.78
CA VAL A 79 8.73 -1.49 4.14
C VAL A 79 9.86 -2.40 4.64
N LYS A 80 9.74 -3.02 5.82
CA LYS A 80 10.77 -3.91 6.38
C LYS A 80 11.15 -5.05 5.44
N ASN A 81 10.15 -5.73 4.87
CA ASN A 81 10.34 -6.89 3.99
C ASN A 81 9.94 -6.62 2.53
N HIS A 82 9.24 -5.51 2.27
CA HIS A 82 8.74 -5.16 0.93
C HIS A 82 9.15 -3.75 0.49
N GLY A 83 10.18 -3.16 1.10
CA GLY A 83 10.64 -1.81 0.78
C GLY A 83 11.32 -1.68 -0.59
N VAL A 84 11.80 -0.47 -0.89
CA VAL A 84 12.36 -0.09 -2.20
C VAL A 84 13.55 -0.94 -2.66
N THR A 85 14.34 -1.49 -1.72
CA THR A 85 15.52 -2.33 -1.99
C THR A 85 15.19 -3.82 -2.19
N THR A 86 13.92 -4.20 -2.04
CA THR A 86 13.46 -5.59 -2.16
C THR A 86 12.91 -5.88 -3.56
N ALA A 87 12.58 -7.14 -3.84
CA ALA A 87 11.90 -7.53 -5.09
C ALA A 87 10.54 -6.84 -5.26
N ALA A 88 9.87 -6.48 -4.17
CA ALA A 88 8.61 -5.74 -4.20
C ALA A 88 8.79 -4.28 -4.66
N ARG A 89 10.00 -3.71 -4.49
CA ARG A 89 10.30 -2.28 -4.74
C ARG A 89 9.23 -1.35 -4.15
N GLY A 90 8.80 -1.64 -2.93
CA GLY A 90 7.64 -1.00 -2.34
C GLY A 90 7.92 0.43 -1.87
N LEU A 91 6.99 1.33 -2.16
CA LEU A 91 6.92 2.70 -1.68
C LEU A 91 5.71 2.84 -0.78
N CYS A 92 5.88 3.49 0.37
CA CYS A 92 4.82 3.64 1.36
C CYS A 92 4.68 5.10 1.78
N PHE A 93 3.48 5.65 1.69
CA PHE A 93 3.15 6.98 2.20
C PHE A 93 1.73 7.00 2.76
N SER A 94 1.31 8.13 3.33
CA SER A 94 0.01 8.23 3.98
C SER A 94 -0.65 9.59 3.81
N LEU A 95 -1.98 9.61 3.82
CA LEU A 95 -2.80 10.82 3.83
C LEU A 95 -3.68 10.85 5.08
N LYS A 96 -3.92 12.05 5.65
CA LYS A 96 -4.93 12.24 6.70
C LYS A 96 -6.31 12.11 6.10
N ILE A 97 -7.20 11.38 6.77
CA ILE A 97 -8.61 11.28 6.38
C ILE A 97 -9.38 12.36 7.12
N SER A 98 -10.10 13.21 6.40
CA SER A 98 -10.98 14.23 6.99
C SER A 98 -12.26 13.63 7.53
N GLU A 99 -12.89 12.74 6.75
CA GLU A 99 -14.15 12.09 7.11
C GLU A 99 -14.18 10.65 6.59
N SER A 100 -14.89 9.76 7.31
CA SER A 100 -15.16 8.41 6.82
C SER A 100 -16.46 7.85 7.41
N ILE A 101 -17.11 6.97 6.66
CA ILE A 101 -18.33 6.26 7.07
C ILE A 101 -18.17 4.76 6.76
N GLY A 102 -18.89 3.89 7.47
CA GLY A 102 -18.89 2.45 7.21
C GLY A 102 -17.65 1.69 7.72
N PHE A 103 -16.82 2.30 8.57
CA PHE A 103 -15.67 1.63 9.20
C PHE A 103 -16.02 1.11 10.60
N THR A 104 -15.62 -0.13 10.89
CA THR A 104 -15.64 -0.69 12.25
C THR A 104 -14.21 -1.04 12.65
N PHE A 105 -13.66 -0.30 13.60
CA PHE A 105 -12.39 -0.66 14.23
C PHE A 105 -12.68 -1.41 15.53
N ASN A 106 -12.63 -2.74 15.47
CA ASN A 106 -12.61 -3.59 16.66
C ASN A 106 -11.27 -3.46 17.40
#